data_AF-A0A0L1KYG6-F1
#
_entry.id   AF-A0A0L1KYG6-F1
#
_cell.length_a   1.000
_cell.length_b   1.000
_cell.length_c   1.000
_cell.angle_alpha   90.00
_cell.angle_beta   90.00
_cell.angle_gamma   90.00
#
_symmetry.space_group_name_H-M   'P 1'
#
loop_
_entity.id
_entity.type
_entity.pdbx_description
1 polymer ?
#
loop_
_entity_poly.entity_id
_entity_poly.type
_entity_poly.pdbx_seq_one_letter_code
_entity_poly.pdbx_strand_id
1 'polypeptide(L)'
;MIMGVSDAMESSAERESVMKLLMEGFCQGVRTAGSTVSGGQTILNPSPIIGGVASAVIDRESLVRNDSIQDGDYLVLTKPLGTDMAVRRYTQLHGSTSMPEDIAEIREAYDLAVRSMAHLNLAAGSLLRKHCSTGATDITGFGLLGHAENLASVQLTSVALRFFVLPCICGTTYRGTPTAGSWNVKLLSGRGVETSGGLLAAFRTLKEADAYIADIRRIGGTESWVVGRGVEKCDALALIKTLPGDESLIHGRYNSSRIHTIAIEEISTSTTPQASKEDTICVLEVSASDLFLRENIESEETCRYNQEELAKRLM
;
A
#
# COMPACT_ATOMS: atom_id res chain seq x y z
N MET A 1 -13.93 -11.96 -14.62
CA MET A 1 -12.83 -12.64 -13.91
C MET A 1 -11.77 -13.05 -14.92
N ILE A 2 -10.50 -12.92 -14.58
CA ILE A 2 -9.37 -13.37 -15.40
C ILE A 2 -8.61 -14.40 -14.57
N MET A 3 -8.36 -15.57 -15.14
CA MET A 3 -7.77 -16.70 -14.43
C MET A 3 -6.72 -17.41 -15.29
N GLY A 4 -5.53 -17.61 -14.74
CA GLY A 4 -4.45 -18.40 -15.34
C GLY A 4 -4.29 -19.69 -14.55
N VAL A 5 -4.53 -20.83 -15.17
CA VAL A 5 -4.29 -22.16 -14.58
C VAL A 5 -2.83 -22.51 -14.83
N SER A 6 -2.06 -22.71 -13.75
CA SER A 6 -0.65 -23.08 -13.84
C SER A 6 -0.47 -24.45 -14.50
N ASP A 7 0.43 -24.55 -15.48
CA ASP A 7 0.85 -25.83 -16.07
C ASP A 7 1.78 -26.64 -15.14
N ALA A 8 2.35 -26.01 -14.11
CA ALA A 8 3.14 -26.65 -13.07
C ALA A 8 2.30 -27.51 -12.11
N MET A 9 0.97 -27.35 -12.07
CA MET A 9 0.08 -28.25 -11.34
C MET A 9 -0.16 -29.52 -12.16
N GLU A 10 0.71 -30.53 -11.98
CA GLU A 10 0.75 -31.73 -12.81
C GLU A 10 -0.54 -32.56 -12.70
N SER A 11 -1.09 -32.67 -11.49
CA SER A 11 -2.30 -33.46 -11.22
C SER A 11 -3.58 -32.72 -11.63
N SER A 12 -4.49 -33.43 -12.29
CA SER A 12 -5.84 -32.89 -12.59
C SER A 12 -6.64 -32.60 -11.31
N ALA A 13 -6.49 -33.45 -10.28
CA ALA A 13 -7.18 -33.29 -9.00
C ALA A 13 -6.68 -32.06 -8.23
N GLU A 14 -5.37 -31.78 -8.31
CA GLU A 14 -4.78 -30.58 -7.72
C GLU A 14 -5.32 -29.32 -8.42
N ARG A 15 -5.27 -29.29 -9.76
CA ARG A 15 -5.82 -28.19 -10.56
C ARG A 15 -7.28 -27.93 -10.23
N GLU A 16 -8.11 -28.96 -10.25
CA GLU A 16 -9.54 -28.82 -9.97
C GLU A 16 -9.78 -28.25 -8.57
N SER A 17 -9.07 -28.77 -7.56
CA SER A 17 -9.22 -28.34 -6.16
C SER A 17 -8.78 -26.88 -5.96
N VAL A 18 -7.59 -26.52 -6.42
CA VAL A 18 -7.02 -25.17 -6.25
C VAL A 18 -7.86 -24.16 -7.01
N MET A 19 -8.17 -24.41 -8.29
CA MET A 19 -8.92 -23.45 -9.09
C MET A 19 -10.35 -23.25 -8.57
N LYS A 20 -11.00 -24.33 -8.09
CA LYS A 20 -12.32 -24.21 -7.45
C LYS A 20 -12.28 -23.29 -6.23
N LEU A 21 -11.33 -23.47 -5.32
CA LEU A 21 -11.20 -22.64 -4.13
C LEU A 21 -10.90 -21.17 -4.48
N LEU A 22 -10.06 -20.93 -5.49
CA LEU A 22 -9.77 -19.57 -5.98
C LEU A 22 -11.03 -18.91 -6.56
N MET A 23 -11.80 -19.63 -7.38
CA MET A 23 -13.06 -19.12 -7.94
C MET A 23 -14.09 -18.83 -6.85
N GLU A 24 -14.23 -19.72 -5.87
CA GLU A 24 -15.14 -19.55 -4.74
C GLU A 24 -14.78 -18.30 -3.92
N GLY A 25 -13.49 -18.12 -3.59
CA GLY A 25 -12.99 -16.95 -2.90
C GLY A 25 -13.21 -15.64 -3.69
N PHE A 26 -12.89 -15.64 -4.98
CA PHE A 26 -13.11 -14.48 -5.86
C PHE A 26 -14.59 -14.10 -5.92
N CYS A 27 -15.47 -15.08 -6.16
CA CYS A 27 -16.90 -14.86 -6.22
C CYS A 27 -17.45 -14.39 -4.86
N GLN A 28 -16.93 -14.91 -3.75
CA GLN A 28 -17.33 -14.47 -2.42
C GLN A 28 -16.93 -13.02 -2.14
N GLY A 29 -15.74 -12.60 -2.55
CA GLY A 29 -15.32 -11.19 -2.47
C GLY A 29 -16.23 -10.27 -3.26
N VAL A 30 -16.55 -10.64 -4.51
CA VAL A 30 -17.45 -9.87 -5.39
C VAL A 30 -18.88 -9.80 -4.82
N ARG A 31 -19.40 -10.89 -4.26
CA ARG A 31 -20.70 -10.89 -3.56
C ARG A 31 -20.70 -9.98 -2.34
N THR A 32 -19.61 -9.98 -1.57
CA THR A 32 -19.44 -9.09 -0.41
C THR A 32 -19.43 -7.62 -0.83
N ALA A 33 -18.93 -7.32 -2.04
CA ALA A 33 -19.01 -5.99 -2.65
C ALA A 33 -20.42 -5.63 -3.16
N GLY A 34 -21.42 -6.50 -3.01
CA GLY A 34 -22.78 -6.29 -3.52
C GLY A 34 -22.92 -6.49 -5.03
N SER A 35 -22.01 -7.24 -5.65
CA SER A 35 -22.00 -7.48 -7.10
C SER A 35 -21.93 -8.97 -7.44
N THR A 36 -21.90 -9.28 -8.74
CA THR A 36 -21.81 -10.65 -9.27
C THR A 36 -20.78 -10.75 -10.39
N VAL A 37 -20.09 -11.87 -10.49
CA VAL A 37 -19.21 -12.16 -11.63
C VAL A 37 -20.07 -12.53 -12.84
N SER A 38 -20.14 -11.66 -13.84
CA SER A 38 -20.98 -11.84 -15.04
C SER A 38 -20.29 -12.56 -16.20
N GLY A 39 -18.98 -12.82 -16.09
CA GLY A 39 -18.19 -13.49 -17.12
C GLY A 39 -16.70 -13.51 -16.80
N GLY A 40 -15.92 -14.13 -17.68
CA GLY A 40 -14.47 -14.19 -17.52
C GLY A 40 -13.74 -14.97 -18.59
N GLN A 41 -12.42 -14.92 -18.53
CA GLN A 41 -11.51 -15.67 -19.40
C GLN A 41 -10.58 -16.51 -18.53
N THR A 42 -10.44 -17.79 -18.89
CA THR A 42 -9.47 -18.70 -18.28
C THR A 42 -8.47 -19.15 -19.33
N ILE A 43 -7.18 -19.10 -19.01
CA ILE A 43 -6.08 -19.52 -19.89
C ILE A 43 -5.14 -20.46 -19.15
N LEU A 44 -4.40 -21.30 -19.89
CA LEU A 44 -3.22 -21.96 -19.35
C LEU A 44 -2.08 -20.95 -19.29
N ASN A 45 -1.31 -20.97 -18.22
CA ASN A 45 -0.17 -20.09 -18.02
C ASN A 45 0.91 -20.79 -17.18
N PRO A 46 2.21 -20.46 -17.30
CA PRO A 46 3.23 -21.08 -16.44
C PRO A 46 2.99 -20.84 -14.94
N SER A 47 2.51 -19.65 -14.59
CA SER A 47 2.21 -19.25 -13.22
C SER A 47 0.71 -19.05 -13.00
N PRO A 48 0.17 -19.24 -11.79
CA PRO A 48 -1.22 -18.89 -11.53
C PRO A 48 -1.46 -17.38 -11.71
N ILE A 49 -2.55 -17.00 -12.37
CA ILE A 49 -2.99 -15.60 -12.52
C ILE A 49 -4.40 -15.49 -11.96
N ILE A 50 -4.65 -14.44 -11.16
CA ILE A 50 -5.98 -14.13 -10.63
C ILE A 50 -6.22 -12.64 -10.77
N GLY A 51 -7.34 -12.26 -11.37
CA GLY A 51 -7.73 -10.87 -11.49
C GLY A 51 -9.13 -10.70 -12.07
N GLY A 52 -9.45 -9.48 -12.45
CA GLY A 52 -10.73 -9.16 -13.06
C GLY A 52 -10.84 -7.69 -13.41
N VAL A 53 -12.01 -7.32 -13.92
CA VAL A 53 -12.38 -5.95 -14.24
C VAL A 53 -13.60 -5.61 -13.41
N ALA A 54 -13.56 -4.46 -12.74
CA ALA A 54 -14.70 -3.86 -12.06
C ALA A 54 -15.15 -2.63 -12.84
N SER A 55 -16.45 -2.54 -13.10
CA SER A 55 -17.06 -1.43 -13.83
C SER A 55 -18.27 -0.93 -13.06
N ALA A 56 -18.45 0.39 -13.02
CA ALA A 56 -19.59 1.04 -12.40
C ALA A 56 -20.07 2.22 -13.26
N VAL A 57 -21.37 2.52 -13.18
CA VAL A 57 -21.95 3.75 -13.71
C VAL A 57 -22.29 4.61 -12.50
N ILE A 58 -21.77 5.83 -12.47
CA ILE A 58 -21.92 6.76 -11.35
C ILE A 58 -22.26 8.15 -11.87
N ASP A 59 -23.15 8.86 -11.18
CA ASP A 59 -23.37 10.27 -11.45
C ASP A 59 -22.08 11.07 -11.21
N ARG A 60 -21.81 12.04 -12.06
CA ARG A 60 -20.56 12.82 -12.00
C ARG A 60 -20.40 13.53 -10.66
N GLU A 61 -21.50 13.99 -10.08
CA GLU A 61 -21.56 14.66 -8.77
C GLU A 61 -21.38 13.70 -7.59
N SER A 62 -21.50 12.40 -7.85
CA SER A 62 -21.31 11.33 -6.87
C SER A 62 -19.88 10.79 -6.84
N LEU A 63 -19.06 11.16 -7.82
CA LEU A 63 -17.64 10.80 -7.86
C LEU A 63 -16.84 11.70 -6.91
N VAL A 64 -16.15 11.08 -5.95
CA VAL A 64 -15.10 11.75 -5.18
C VAL A 64 -13.88 11.85 -6.09
N ARG A 65 -13.51 13.08 -6.47
CA ARG A 65 -12.30 13.35 -7.26
C ARG A 65 -11.07 13.29 -6.38
N ASN A 66 -9.93 13.02 -7.00
CA ASN A 66 -8.62 12.90 -6.34
C ASN A 66 -7.69 14.08 -6.63
N ASP A 67 -8.21 15.22 -7.06
CA ASP A 67 -7.47 16.37 -7.60
C ASP A 67 -7.58 17.66 -6.74
N SER A 68 -8.14 17.55 -5.52
CA SER A 68 -8.54 18.71 -4.70
C SER A 68 -7.86 18.79 -3.32
N ILE A 69 -6.78 18.05 -3.09
CA ILE A 69 -5.94 18.11 -1.88
C ILE A 69 -5.16 19.42 -1.86
N GLN A 70 -5.09 20.06 -0.69
CA GLN A 70 -4.42 21.34 -0.50
C GLN A 70 -3.58 21.38 0.78
N ASP A 71 -2.82 22.45 0.96
CA ASP A 71 -2.12 22.73 2.22
C ASP A 71 -3.09 22.71 3.42
N GLY A 72 -2.66 22.05 4.49
CA GLY A 72 -3.42 21.88 5.73
C GLY A 72 -4.39 20.69 5.76
N ASP A 73 -4.66 20.02 4.63
CA ASP A 73 -5.51 18.82 4.61
C ASP A 73 -4.87 17.68 5.42
N TYR A 74 -5.69 16.82 6.01
CA TYR A 74 -5.29 15.67 6.81
C TYR A 74 -5.37 14.39 5.99
N LEU A 75 -4.33 13.56 6.06
CA LEU A 75 -4.26 12.28 5.36
C LEU A 75 -4.62 11.14 6.30
N VAL A 76 -5.53 10.27 5.89
CA VAL A 76 -5.97 9.07 6.60
C VAL A 76 -5.61 7.84 5.78
N LEU A 77 -4.92 6.88 6.40
CA LEU A 77 -4.66 5.57 5.81
C LEU A 77 -5.59 4.53 6.45
N THR A 78 -6.28 3.72 5.64
CA THR A 78 -7.32 2.81 6.15
C THR A 78 -6.91 1.35 6.30
N LYS A 79 -5.64 1.01 6.06
CA LYS A 79 -5.08 -0.31 6.35
C LYS A 79 -3.60 -0.18 6.69
N PRO A 80 -3.04 -1.09 7.51
CA PRO A 80 -1.62 -1.05 7.82
C PRO A 80 -0.77 -1.47 6.62
N LEU A 81 0.48 -1.02 6.61
CA LEU A 81 1.51 -1.38 5.65
C LEU A 81 2.23 -2.68 6.05
N GLY A 82 3.00 -3.25 5.13
CA GLY A 82 3.86 -4.41 5.35
C GLY A 82 3.26 -5.74 4.88
N THR A 83 2.24 -5.73 4.03
CA THR A 83 1.56 -6.97 3.58
C THR A 83 2.49 -7.89 2.79
N ASP A 84 3.26 -7.37 1.84
CA ASP A 84 4.23 -8.15 1.05
C ASP A 84 5.32 -8.75 1.94
N MET A 85 5.82 -7.99 2.93
CA MET A 85 6.82 -8.50 3.88
C MET A 85 6.28 -9.69 4.67
N ALA A 86 5.06 -9.57 5.23
CA ALA A 86 4.44 -10.66 5.98
C ALA A 86 4.29 -11.93 5.13
N VAL A 87 3.82 -11.78 3.87
CA VAL A 87 3.67 -12.90 2.92
C VAL A 87 5.01 -13.52 2.58
N ARG A 88 6.04 -12.72 2.29
CA ARG A 88 7.38 -13.21 1.95
C ARG A 88 8.04 -13.96 3.10
N ARG A 89 8.01 -13.40 4.31
CA ARG A 89 8.57 -14.05 5.51
C ARG A 89 7.91 -15.40 5.76
N TYR A 90 6.58 -15.47 5.64
CA TYR A 90 5.86 -16.73 5.77
C TYR A 90 6.22 -17.72 4.65
N THR A 91 6.32 -17.25 3.41
CA THR A 91 6.66 -18.11 2.25
C THR A 91 8.04 -18.73 2.40
N GLN A 92 9.01 -18.00 2.96
CA GLN A 92 10.37 -18.51 3.22
C GLN A 92 10.42 -19.66 4.24
N LEU A 93 9.38 -19.84 5.05
CA LEU A 93 9.28 -21.02 5.93
C LEU A 93 9.10 -22.31 5.13
N HIS A 94 8.49 -22.22 3.94
CA HIS A 94 8.33 -23.36 3.04
C HIS A 94 9.68 -23.73 2.42
N GLY A 95 10.18 -24.92 2.77
CA GLY A 95 11.48 -25.42 2.30
C GLY A 95 12.66 -25.07 3.21
N SER A 96 12.44 -24.37 4.32
CA SER A 96 13.49 -24.16 5.32
C SER A 96 13.78 -25.46 6.10
N THR A 97 15.06 -25.78 6.26
CA THR A 97 15.53 -26.94 7.06
C THR A 97 15.53 -26.66 8.56
N SER A 98 15.43 -25.39 8.97
CA SER A 98 15.33 -24.96 10.36
C SER A 98 14.21 -23.94 10.53
N MET A 99 13.46 -24.06 11.62
CA MET A 99 12.39 -23.11 11.94
C MET A 99 12.99 -21.95 12.73
N PRO A 100 12.65 -20.69 12.38
CA PRO A 100 13.15 -19.54 13.12
C PRO A 100 12.46 -19.46 14.49
N GLU A 101 13.14 -18.87 15.46
CA GLU A 101 12.65 -18.73 16.84
C GLU A 101 11.36 -17.87 16.92
N ASP A 102 11.15 -16.98 15.95
CA ASP A 102 10.01 -16.06 15.85
C ASP A 102 8.88 -16.57 14.95
N ILE A 103 8.78 -17.88 14.69
CA ILE A 103 7.76 -18.47 13.80
C ILE A 103 6.31 -18.10 14.18
N ALA A 104 6.02 -17.94 15.48
CA ALA A 104 4.70 -17.54 15.95
C ALA A 104 4.34 -16.13 15.48
N GLU A 105 5.30 -15.21 15.53
CA GLU A 105 5.15 -13.83 15.06
C GLU A 105 4.99 -13.79 13.54
N ILE A 106 5.79 -14.58 12.80
CA ILE A 106 5.67 -14.68 11.33
C ILE A 106 4.26 -15.13 10.92
N ARG A 107 3.72 -16.13 11.62
CA ARG A 107 2.36 -16.64 11.37
C ARG A 107 1.29 -15.60 11.68
N GLU A 108 1.39 -14.90 12.82
CA GLU A 108 0.43 -13.86 13.17
C GLU A 108 0.46 -12.70 12.17
N ALA A 109 1.65 -12.27 11.74
CA ALA A 109 1.82 -11.24 10.72
C ALA A 109 1.19 -11.65 9.38
N TYR A 110 1.42 -12.90 8.95
CA TYR A 110 0.81 -13.46 7.75
C TYR A 110 -0.72 -13.48 7.83
N ASP A 111 -1.28 -14.01 8.91
CA ASP A 111 -2.73 -14.09 9.11
C ASP A 111 -3.38 -12.70 9.16
N LEU A 112 -2.67 -11.71 9.72
CA LEU A 112 -3.12 -10.33 9.71
C LEU A 112 -3.07 -9.72 8.30
N ALA A 113 -1.98 -9.96 7.56
CA ALA A 113 -1.84 -9.50 6.18
C ALA A 113 -2.95 -10.10 5.30
N VAL A 114 -3.16 -11.41 5.34
CA VAL A 114 -4.23 -12.08 4.56
C VAL A 114 -5.60 -11.49 4.88
N ARG A 115 -5.92 -11.29 6.17
CA ARG A 115 -7.20 -10.65 6.57
C ARG A 115 -7.30 -9.21 6.10
N SER A 116 -6.22 -8.43 6.20
CA SER A 116 -6.15 -7.04 5.74
C SER A 116 -6.38 -6.95 4.23
N MET A 117 -5.69 -7.78 3.44
CA MET A 117 -5.80 -7.81 1.98
C MET A 117 -7.19 -8.28 1.51
N ALA A 118 -7.78 -9.27 2.19
CA ALA A 118 -9.10 -9.79 1.85
C ALA A 118 -10.26 -8.86 2.26
N HIS A 119 -10.05 -7.95 3.22
CA HIS A 119 -11.06 -6.98 3.61
C HIS A 119 -11.26 -5.92 2.51
N LEU A 120 -12.50 -5.70 2.07
CA LEU A 120 -12.80 -4.75 1.01
C LEU A 120 -12.71 -3.30 1.51
N ASN A 121 -12.18 -2.39 0.68
CA ASN A 121 -12.27 -0.94 0.92
C ASN A 121 -13.70 -0.39 0.76
N LEU A 122 -14.74 -1.23 0.78
CA LEU A 122 -16.14 -0.84 0.55
C LEU A 122 -16.64 0.14 1.62
N ALA A 123 -16.41 -0.18 2.89
CA ALA A 123 -16.79 0.68 4.02
C ALA A 123 -16.11 2.04 3.92
N ALA A 124 -14.77 2.03 3.81
CA ALA A 124 -13.95 3.22 3.68
C ALA A 124 -14.33 4.08 2.45
N GLY A 125 -14.52 3.45 1.28
CA GLY A 125 -14.90 4.13 0.05
C GLY A 125 -16.29 4.76 0.10
N SER A 126 -17.27 4.05 0.68
CA SER A 126 -18.65 4.56 0.80
C SER A 126 -18.78 5.80 1.68
N LEU A 127 -17.83 6.00 2.61
CA LEU A 127 -17.82 7.10 3.56
C LEU A 127 -17.07 8.34 3.06
N LEU A 128 -16.27 8.25 1.98
CA LEU A 128 -15.47 9.36 1.47
C LEU A 128 -16.33 10.59 1.16
N ARG A 129 -17.45 10.39 0.45
CA ARG A 129 -18.36 11.48 0.09
C ARG A 129 -19.06 12.09 1.31
N LYS A 130 -19.50 11.24 2.25
CA LYS A 130 -20.20 11.66 3.47
C LYS A 130 -19.36 12.65 4.28
N HIS A 131 -18.05 12.41 4.32
CA HIS A 131 -17.08 13.21 5.08
C HIS A 131 -16.30 14.18 4.20
N CYS A 132 -16.82 14.51 3.00
CA CYS A 132 -16.27 15.53 2.11
C CYS A 132 -14.77 15.36 1.81
N SER A 133 -14.33 14.13 1.53
CA SER A 133 -12.93 13.86 1.20
C SER A 133 -12.47 14.71 0.01
N THR A 134 -11.27 15.30 0.13
CA THR A 134 -10.66 16.17 -0.89
C THR A 134 -9.86 15.38 -1.92
N GLY A 135 -9.62 14.10 -1.66
CA GLY A 135 -8.99 13.18 -2.60
C GLY A 135 -8.67 11.84 -1.97
N ALA A 136 -8.63 10.79 -2.78
CA ALA A 136 -8.23 9.47 -2.31
C ALA A 136 -7.51 8.66 -3.40
N THR A 137 -6.62 7.77 -2.96
CA THR A 137 -6.01 6.72 -3.78
C THR A 137 -5.92 5.44 -2.94
N ASP A 138 -5.80 4.28 -3.58
CA ASP A 138 -5.47 3.03 -2.91
C ASP A 138 -3.95 2.82 -2.84
N ILE A 139 -3.48 2.14 -1.81
CA ILE A 139 -2.06 1.77 -1.68
C ILE A 139 -1.89 0.32 -2.12
N THR A 140 -1.20 0.11 -3.24
CA THR A 140 -0.93 -1.22 -3.79
C THR A 140 0.53 -1.36 -4.23
N GLY A 141 0.80 -1.78 -5.46
CA GLY A 141 2.09 -2.31 -5.88
C GLY A 141 3.23 -1.29 -5.88
N PHE A 142 2.93 0.00 -5.91
CA PHE A 142 3.94 1.06 -5.88
C PHE A 142 4.34 1.48 -4.46
N GLY A 143 3.67 0.93 -3.44
CA GLY A 143 3.84 1.32 -2.05
C GLY A 143 3.29 2.71 -1.73
N LEU A 144 3.29 3.06 -0.44
CA LEU A 144 2.73 4.32 0.04
C LEU A 144 3.27 5.53 -0.74
N LEU A 145 4.58 5.61 -0.91
CA LEU A 145 5.25 6.72 -1.58
C LEU A 145 4.90 6.80 -3.06
N GLY A 146 4.93 5.69 -3.80
CA GLY A 146 4.61 5.72 -5.22
C GLY A 146 3.15 6.13 -5.50
N HIS A 147 2.22 5.70 -4.64
CA HIS A 147 0.82 6.13 -4.74
C HIS A 147 0.63 7.58 -4.27
N ALA A 148 1.34 8.03 -3.23
CA ALA A 148 1.35 9.42 -2.80
C ALA A 148 1.94 10.35 -3.89
N GLU A 149 2.95 9.91 -4.65
CA GLU A 149 3.54 10.60 -5.81
C GLU A 149 2.50 10.83 -6.89
N ASN A 150 1.82 9.76 -7.29
CA ASN A 150 0.76 9.85 -8.28
C ASN A 150 -0.37 10.76 -7.79
N LEU A 151 -0.76 10.64 -6.52
CA LEU A 151 -1.80 11.49 -5.93
C LEU A 151 -1.36 12.96 -5.92
N ALA A 152 -0.18 13.30 -5.41
CA ALA A 152 0.33 14.68 -5.41
C ALA A 152 0.44 15.26 -6.84
N SER A 153 0.81 14.44 -7.83
CA SER A 153 1.00 14.88 -9.22
C SER A 153 -0.27 15.35 -9.92
N VAL A 154 -1.46 14.92 -9.47
CA VAL A 154 -2.75 15.25 -10.10
C VAL A 154 -3.49 16.39 -9.41
N GLN A 155 -2.88 17.01 -8.38
CA GLN A 155 -3.54 18.08 -7.62
C GLN A 155 -3.60 19.38 -8.43
N LEU A 156 -4.69 20.12 -8.27
CA LEU A 156 -4.88 21.41 -8.93
C LEU A 156 -4.08 22.56 -8.28
N THR A 157 -3.58 22.35 -7.07
CA THR A 157 -2.75 23.30 -6.33
C THR A 157 -1.35 22.74 -6.08
N SER A 158 -0.36 23.61 -5.89
CA SER A 158 0.99 23.22 -5.50
C SER A 158 0.98 22.72 -4.05
N VAL A 159 0.88 21.40 -3.88
CA VAL A 159 0.84 20.72 -2.57
C VAL A 159 1.81 19.54 -2.60
N ALA A 160 2.46 19.30 -1.47
CA ALA A 160 3.17 18.07 -1.19
C ALA A 160 2.46 17.28 -0.10
N LEU A 161 2.62 15.95 -0.11
CA LEU A 161 2.07 15.08 0.93
C LEU A 161 3.17 14.73 1.92
N ARG A 162 2.97 15.11 3.18
CA ARG A 162 3.91 14.86 4.28
C ARG A 162 3.33 13.84 5.25
N PHE A 163 4.10 12.79 5.56
CA PHE A 163 3.71 11.77 6.53
C PHE A 163 4.46 11.96 7.84
N PHE A 164 3.77 11.83 8.97
CA PHE A 164 4.36 11.87 10.31
C PHE A 164 4.28 10.52 11.05
N VAL A 165 3.44 9.60 10.59
CA VAL A 165 3.33 8.26 11.17
C VAL A 165 3.00 7.21 10.12
N LEU A 166 3.59 6.02 10.24
CA LEU A 166 3.33 4.85 9.40
C LEU A 166 2.78 3.70 10.24
N PRO A 167 1.51 3.29 10.08
CA PRO A 167 0.98 2.10 10.72
C PRO A 167 1.42 0.85 9.94
N CYS A 168 2.14 -0.05 10.61
CA CYS A 168 2.73 -1.24 10.00
C CYS A 168 2.34 -2.51 10.77
N ILE A 169 2.19 -3.63 10.06
CA ILE A 169 1.96 -4.94 10.68
C ILE A 169 3.16 -5.30 11.58
N CYS A 170 2.92 -5.68 12.83
CA CYS A 170 3.98 -6.16 13.72
C CYS A 170 4.76 -7.33 13.10
N GLY A 171 6.07 -7.35 13.32
CA GLY A 171 6.97 -8.32 12.70
C GLY A 171 7.33 -8.03 11.23
N THR A 172 6.90 -6.90 10.65
CA THR A 172 7.28 -6.54 9.27
C THR A 172 8.36 -5.47 9.18
N THR A 173 8.77 -4.89 10.30
CA THR A 173 9.68 -3.73 10.38
C THR A 173 10.90 -3.99 11.26
N TYR A 174 10.99 -5.17 11.89
CA TYR A 174 11.98 -5.44 12.93
C TYR A 174 13.39 -5.59 12.36
N ARG A 175 14.31 -4.81 12.93
CA ARG A 175 15.76 -4.80 12.66
C ARG A 175 16.41 -5.91 13.48
N GLY A 176 16.32 -7.18 13.07
CA GLY A 176 16.92 -8.23 13.90
C GLY A 176 16.97 -9.68 13.43
N THR A 177 16.32 -10.09 12.33
CA THR A 177 16.61 -11.42 11.77
C THR A 177 17.63 -11.31 10.64
N PRO A 178 18.64 -12.19 10.57
CA PRO A 178 19.60 -12.25 9.45
C PRO A 178 18.92 -12.40 8.08
N THR A 179 17.66 -12.87 8.07
CA THR A 179 16.81 -13.06 6.89
C THR A 179 16.09 -11.80 6.40
N ALA A 180 15.97 -10.74 7.21
CA ALA A 180 15.19 -9.54 6.87
C ALA A 180 15.89 -8.58 5.88
N GLY A 181 17.23 -8.62 5.79
CA GLY A 181 18.03 -7.99 4.72
C GLY A 181 17.60 -6.58 4.26
N SER A 182 17.74 -6.31 2.96
CA SER A 182 17.38 -5.06 2.27
C SER A 182 15.87 -4.80 2.14
N TRP A 183 15.02 -5.70 2.64
CA TRP A 183 13.57 -5.69 2.43
C TRP A 183 12.86 -4.74 3.39
N ASN A 184 13.36 -4.63 4.63
CA ASN A 184 12.91 -3.61 5.58
C ASN A 184 13.16 -2.19 5.05
N VAL A 185 14.21 -2.00 4.24
CA VAL A 185 14.57 -0.70 3.67
C VAL A 185 13.48 -0.18 2.73
N LYS A 186 12.84 -1.07 1.95
CA LYS A 186 11.77 -0.65 1.02
C LYS A 186 10.49 -0.25 1.75
N LEU A 187 10.06 -1.05 2.73
CA LEU A 187 8.88 -0.71 3.53
C LEU A 187 9.08 0.63 4.25
N LEU A 188 10.23 0.78 4.90
CA LEU A 188 10.56 1.99 5.63
C LEU A 188 10.78 3.20 4.71
N SER A 189 11.23 3.03 3.47
CA SER A 189 11.30 4.12 2.48
C SER A 189 9.95 4.47 1.83
N GLY A 190 8.86 3.83 2.26
CA GLY A 190 7.53 4.00 1.68
C GLY A 190 7.35 3.33 0.31
N ARG A 191 8.36 2.61 -0.19
CA ARG A 191 8.33 1.86 -1.47
C ARG A 191 8.04 0.37 -1.29
N GLY A 192 7.62 -0.03 -0.09
CA GLY A 192 7.20 -1.40 0.21
C GLY A 192 5.98 -1.74 -0.63
N VAL A 193 6.04 -2.88 -1.34
CA VAL A 193 4.92 -3.34 -2.16
C VAL A 193 3.75 -3.67 -1.24
N GLU A 194 2.55 -3.23 -1.59
CA GLU A 194 1.32 -3.65 -0.93
C GLU A 194 0.42 -4.38 -1.94
N THR A 195 -0.34 -5.36 -1.48
CA THR A 195 -1.38 -6.02 -2.30
C THR A 195 -2.73 -5.75 -1.65
N SER A 196 -3.71 -5.21 -2.39
CA SER A 196 -5.04 -4.91 -1.84
C SER A 196 -4.98 -4.09 -0.53
N GLY A 197 -4.11 -3.08 -0.49
CA GLY A 197 -3.94 -2.23 0.68
C GLY A 197 -5.12 -1.28 0.92
N GLY A 198 -4.91 -0.34 1.83
CA GLY A 198 -5.95 0.61 2.26
C GLY A 198 -6.13 1.75 1.29
N LEU A 199 -7.12 2.59 1.58
CA LEU A 199 -7.23 3.92 0.99
C LEU A 199 -6.33 4.89 1.76
N LEU A 200 -5.63 5.75 1.02
CA LEU A 200 -5.08 7.00 1.49
C LEU A 200 -6.05 8.11 1.08
N ALA A 201 -6.78 8.66 2.04
CA ALA A 201 -7.83 9.66 1.83
C ALA A 201 -7.48 10.98 2.53
N ALA A 202 -7.79 12.10 1.90
CA ALA A 202 -7.54 13.44 2.40
C ALA A 202 -8.83 14.12 2.87
N PHE A 203 -8.74 14.95 3.90
CA PHE A 203 -9.85 15.67 4.52
C PHE A 203 -9.45 17.09 4.89
N ARG A 204 -10.37 18.05 4.79
CA ARG A 204 -10.07 19.46 5.02
C ARG A 204 -9.74 19.76 6.48
N THR A 205 -10.36 19.05 7.41
CA THR A 205 -10.19 19.25 8.84
C THR A 205 -9.93 17.95 9.59
N LEU A 206 -9.23 18.05 10.73
CA LEU A 206 -9.02 16.89 11.62
C LEU A 206 -10.36 16.31 12.10
N LYS A 207 -11.35 17.17 12.33
CA LYS A 207 -12.69 16.74 12.76
C LYS A 207 -13.37 15.84 11.72
N GLU A 208 -13.23 16.13 10.44
CA GLU A 208 -13.76 15.29 9.36
C GLU A 208 -12.99 13.97 9.25
N ALA A 209 -11.65 14.02 9.34
CA ALA A 209 -10.82 12.82 9.38
C ALA A 209 -11.17 11.89 10.56
N ASP A 210 -11.32 12.45 11.76
CA ASP A 210 -11.72 11.70 12.96
C ASP A 210 -13.13 11.12 12.83
N ALA A 211 -14.07 11.90 12.29
CA ALA A 211 -15.43 11.44 12.06
C ALA A 211 -15.49 10.31 11.02
N TYR A 212 -14.67 10.40 9.97
CA TYR A 212 -14.50 9.36 8.96
C TYR A 212 -13.97 8.05 9.58
N ILE A 213 -12.89 8.12 10.36
CA ILE A 213 -12.31 6.97 11.06
C ILE A 213 -13.32 6.35 12.04
N ALA A 214 -14.02 7.18 12.82
CA ALA A 214 -15.03 6.71 13.76
C ALA A 214 -16.18 5.98 13.06
N ASP A 215 -16.62 6.48 11.90
CA ASP A 215 -17.67 5.85 11.12
C ASP A 215 -17.23 4.55 10.46
N ILE A 216 -16.00 4.47 9.92
CA ILE A 216 -15.43 3.20 9.41
C ILE A 216 -15.51 2.14 10.51
N ARG A 217 -15.02 2.46 11.71
CA ARG A 217 -15.04 1.54 12.85
C ARG A 217 -16.46 1.14 13.22
N ARG A 218 -17.41 2.08 13.22
CA ARG A 218 -18.81 1.84 13.59
C ARG A 218 -19.51 0.87 12.64
N ILE A 219 -19.17 0.87 11.36
CA ILE A 219 -19.77 -0.03 10.35
C ILE A 219 -18.95 -1.32 10.14
N GLY A 220 -17.99 -1.61 11.02
CA GLY A 220 -17.17 -2.83 10.96
C GLY A 220 -16.08 -2.80 9.90
N GLY A 221 -15.66 -1.61 9.45
CA GLY A 221 -14.51 -1.42 8.58
C GLY A 221 -13.17 -1.62 9.31
N THR A 222 -12.08 -1.39 8.59
CA THR A 222 -10.71 -1.58 9.07
C THR A 222 -10.27 -0.50 10.06
N GLU A 223 -9.23 -0.81 10.82
CA GLU A 223 -8.48 0.21 11.56
C GLU A 223 -7.94 1.27 10.60
N SER A 224 -7.92 2.53 11.03
CA SER A 224 -7.55 3.67 10.19
C SER A 224 -6.85 4.72 11.04
N TRP A 225 -5.88 5.43 10.44
CA TRP A 225 -4.99 6.34 11.15
C TRP A 225 -4.85 7.65 10.40
N VAL A 226 -4.82 8.77 11.10
CA VAL A 226 -4.31 10.02 10.53
C VAL A 226 -2.79 9.87 10.42
N VAL A 227 -2.27 9.84 9.20
CA VAL A 227 -0.86 9.50 8.91
C VAL A 227 -0.01 10.70 8.47
N GLY A 228 -0.66 11.79 8.05
CA GLY A 228 0.04 12.88 7.40
C GLY A 228 -0.83 14.10 7.16
N ARG A 229 -0.25 15.07 6.44
CA ARG A 229 -0.92 16.28 5.96
C ARG A 229 -0.53 16.65 4.54
N GLY A 230 -1.42 17.35 3.84
CA GLY A 230 -1.03 18.21 2.74
C GLY A 230 -0.26 19.40 3.28
N VAL A 231 0.85 19.75 2.64
CA VAL A 231 1.68 20.91 2.97
C VAL A 231 1.92 21.74 1.73
N GLU A 232 2.06 23.06 1.89
CA GLU A 232 2.66 23.88 0.84
C GLU A 232 4.00 23.28 0.45
N LYS A 233 4.24 23.20 -0.86
CA LYS A 233 5.46 22.62 -1.41
C LYS A 233 6.67 23.43 -0.97
N CYS A 234 7.66 22.78 -0.36
CA CYS A 234 8.97 23.33 -0.07
C CYS A 234 10.09 22.38 -0.52
N ASP A 235 11.33 22.88 -0.63
CA ASP A 235 12.49 22.09 -1.08
C ASP A 235 13.09 21.22 0.07
N ALA A 236 12.30 20.85 1.09
CA ALA A 236 12.81 20.22 2.30
C ALA A 236 12.86 18.69 2.20
N LEU A 237 14.01 18.10 2.54
CA LEU A 237 14.18 16.66 2.72
C LEU A 237 14.07 16.34 4.22
N ALA A 238 13.13 15.48 4.61
CA ALA A 238 13.05 14.95 5.97
C ALA A 238 13.69 13.55 6.05
N LEU A 239 14.05 13.09 7.25
CA LEU A 239 14.86 11.90 7.48
C LEU A 239 14.19 11.01 8.54
N ILE A 240 13.87 9.76 8.20
CA ILE A 240 13.16 8.84 9.11
C ILE A 240 14.16 8.38 10.14
N LYS A 241 14.01 8.89 11.37
CA LYS A 241 14.62 8.28 12.54
C LYS A 241 13.59 7.33 13.16
N THR A 242 13.87 6.04 13.14
CA THR A 242 13.08 5.06 13.91
C THR A 242 13.36 5.30 15.40
N LEU A 243 12.54 6.14 16.02
CA LEU A 243 12.49 6.24 17.48
C LEU A 243 11.49 5.21 18.02
N PRO A 244 11.72 4.64 19.22
CA PRO A 244 10.62 4.11 20.01
C PRO A 244 9.56 5.21 20.08
N GLY A 245 8.37 4.95 19.54
CA GLY A 245 7.40 6.01 19.21
C GLY A 245 7.14 6.96 20.37
N ASP A 246 7.28 8.26 20.13
CA ASP A 246 6.66 9.27 20.99
C ASP A 246 5.15 9.21 20.73
N GLU A 247 4.42 8.61 21.67
CA GLU A 247 2.97 8.38 21.58
C GLU A 247 2.15 9.67 21.50
N SER A 248 2.75 10.83 21.78
CA SER A 248 2.07 12.13 21.77
C SER A 248 1.76 12.67 20.36
N LEU A 249 2.47 12.18 19.32
CA LEU A 249 2.27 12.59 17.93
C LEU A 249 1.20 11.76 17.19
N ILE A 250 0.66 10.73 17.83
CA ILE A 250 -0.33 9.81 17.26
C ILE A 250 -1.74 10.32 17.62
N HIS A 251 -2.35 11.06 16.71
CA HIS A 251 -3.78 11.39 16.81
C HIS A 251 -4.61 10.21 16.31
N GLY A 252 -5.07 9.40 17.26
CA GLY A 252 -5.81 8.16 17.03
C GLY A 252 -5.31 7.07 17.96
N ARG A 253 -5.88 6.98 19.16
CA ARG A 253 -5.48 5.98 20.17
C ARG A 253 -5.72 4.57 19.61
N TYR A 254 -4.67 3.84 19.25
CA TYR A 254 -4.61 2.38 19.42
C TYR A 254 -3.21 1.83 19.11
N ASN A 255 -2.51 1.36 20.15
CA ASN A 255 -1.38 0.44 20.04
C ASN A 255 -1.97 -0.96 20.28
N SER A 256 -2.36 -1.67 19.22
CA SER A 256 -2.76 -3.08 19.35
C SER A 256 -1.50 -3.94 19.31
N SER A 257 -1.49 -5.12 19.92
CA SER A 257 -0.35 -6.04 19.86
C SER A 257 0.03 -6.48 18.43
N ARG A 258 -0.72 -6.06 17.42
CA ARG A 258 -0.67 -6.52 16.04
C ARG A 258 -0.23 -5.45 15.03
N ILE A 259 -0.45 -4.18 15.32
CA ILE A 259 -0.04 -3.03 14.50
C ILE A 259 0.80 -2.10 15.35
N HIS A 260 1.99 -1.75 14.86
CA HIS A 260 2.83 -0.73 15.47
C HIS A 260 2.92 0.48 14.55
N THR A 261 3.16 1.64 15.15
CA THR A 261 3.31 2.91 14.44
C THR A 261 4.75 3.36 14.46
N ILE A 262 5.28 3.73 13.29
CA ILE A 262 6.61 4.33 13.17
C ILE A 262 6.43 5.84 13.07
N ALA A 263 6.96 6.58 14.04
CA ALA A 263 6.99 8.04 13.99
C ALA A 263 8.06 8.51 12.99
N ILE A 264 7.77 9.60 12.29
CA ILE A 264 8.68 10.24 11.35
C ILE A 264 9.07 11.62 11.91
N GLU A 265 10.36 11.85 12.11
CA GLU A 265 10.91 13.15 12.52
C GLU A 265 11.37 13.99 11.32
N GLU A 266 11.24 15.31 11.45
CA GLU A 266 11.78 16.28 10.51
C GLU A 266 13.23 16.62 10.91
N ILE A 267 14.17 16.50 9.97
CA ILE A 267 15.54 16.98 10.17
C ILE A 267 15.76 18.13 9.19
N SER A 268 15.89 19.36 9.72
CA SER A 268 16.19 20.52 8.88
C SER A 268 17.62 20.41 8.33
N THR A 269 17.76 20.42 7.01
CA THR A 269 19.07 20.40 6.35
C THR A 269 19.67 21.81 6.29
N SER A 270 19.99 22.42 7.43
CA SER A 270 20.98 23.53 7.47
C SER A 270 22.40 23.02 7.73
N THR A 271 22.54 21.74 8.09
CA THR A 271 23.83 21.08 8.32
C THR A 271 23.79 19.69 7.69
N THR A 272 24.76 19.41 6.84
CA THR A 272 24.99 18.10 6.23
C THR A 272 25.02 17.03 7.32
N PRO A 273 24.17 15.97 7.29
CA PRO A 273 24.20 14.96 8.34
C PRO A 273 25.49 14.14 8.24
N GLN A 274 26.34 14.20 9.27
CA GLN A 274 27.28 13.12 9.60
C GLN A 274 26.51 11.95 10.25
N ALA A 275 25.45 11.46 9.60
CA ALA A 275 24.78 10.22 9.98
C ALA A 275 25.43 9.08 9.20
N SER A 276 25.77 7.98 9.88
CA SER A 276 26.22 6.73 9.29
C SER A 276 25.30 6.33 8.12
N LYS A 277 25.88 5.94 6.98
CA LYS A 277 25.15 5.49 5.77
C LYS A 277 24.10 4.39 6.03
N GLU A 278 24.14 3.73 7.19
CA GLU A 278 23.28 2.61 7.58
C GLU A 278 21.99 3.03 8.32
N ASP A 279 21.86 4.30 8.73
CA ASP A 279 20.75 4.78 9.58
C ASP A 279 19.85 5.81 8.90
N THR A 280 20.06 6.07 7.61
CA THR A 280 19.33 7.09 6.85
C THR A 280 18.28 6.45 5.94
N ILE A 281 17.00 6.63 6.28
CA ILE A 281 15.87 6.27 5.42
C ILE A 281 15.15 7.58 5.05
N CYS A 282 14.99 7.84 3.75
CA CYS A 282 14.42 9.10 3.24
C CYS A 282 12.95 9.26 3.64
N VAL A 283 12.57 10.42 4.16
CA VAL A 283 11.18 10.93 4.17
C VAL A 283 11.02 11.75 2.90
N LEU A 284 9.85 12.29 2.63
CA LEU A 284 8.56 11.85 2.08
C LEU A 284 7.83 13.21 2.02
N GLU A 285 8.48 14.19 1.38
CA GLU A 285 7.80 15.35 0.85
C GLU A 285 7.67 15.03 -0.63
N VAL A 286 6.44 14.75 -1.02
CA VAL A 286 6.17 14.27 -2.36
C VAL A 286 5.73 15.44 -3.21
N SER A 287 6.68 16.01 -3.96
CA SER A 287 6.46 17.14 -4.84
C SER A 287 6.20 16.69 -6.29
N ALA A 288 5.20 17.31 -6.94
CA ALA A 288 4.85 17.04 -8.33
C ALA A 288 5.98 17.32 -9.37
N SER A 289 7.08 17.99 -8.98
CA SER A 289 8.20 18.29 -9.88
C SER A 289 9.34 17.28 -9.87
N ASP A 290 9.36 16.33 -8.94
CA ASP A 290 10.58 15.54 -8.66
C ASP A 290 10.67 14.24 -9.47
N LEU A 291 9.83 14.11 -10.50
CA LEU A 291 9.89 12.99 -11.46
C LEU A 291 11.15 12.98 -12.34
N PHE A 292 12.09 13.92 -12.17
CA PHE A 292 13.24 14.10 -13.07
C PHE A 292 14.64 13.87 -12.48
N LEU A 293 14.80 13.42 -11.23
CA LEU A 293 16.11 12.98 -10.74
C LEU A 293 16.28 11.46 -10.90
N ARG A 294 16.46 11.04 -12.17
CA ARG A 294 17.27 9.87 -12.49
C ARG A 294 18.74 10.28 -12.29
N GLU A 295 19.49 9.52 -11.50
CA GLU A 295 20.79 8.95 -11.91
C GLU A 295 21.40 8.06 -10.81
N ASN A 296 21.98 6.94 -11.26
CA ASN A 296 22.88 6.01 -10.55
C ASN A 296 22.28 4.87 -9.70
N ILE A 297 21.62 3.94 -10.39
CA ILE A 297 21.89 2.51 -10.18
C ILE A 297 22.36 1.98 -11.54
N GLU A 298 23.69 2.00 -11.75
CA GLU A 298 24.31 1.34 -12.90
C GLU A 298 24.28 -0.18 -12.73
N SER A 299 24.24 -0.83 -13.90
CA SER A 299 24.42 -2.25 -14.23
C SER A 299 23.34 -3.25 -13.80
N GLU A 300 22.39 -3.53 -14.69
CA GLU A 300 22.52 -4.71 -15.57
C GLU A 300 21.65 -4.58 -16.84
N GLU A 301 22.17 -5.18 -17.90
CA GLU A 301 21.94 -4.95 -19.32
C GLU A 301 20.59 -5.47 -19.89
N THR A 302 20.01 -4.67 -20.77
CA THR A 302 19.22 -5.04 -21.98
C THR A 302 17.87 -5.77 -21.86
N CYS A 303 16.78 -5.02 -22.11
CA CYS A 303 15.72 -5.50 -23.01
C CYS A 303 15.23 -4.33 -23.89
N ARG A 304 15.86 -4.17 -25.06
CA ARG A 304 15.36 -3.32 -26.14
C ARG A 304 14.21 -4.04 -26.82
N TYR A 305 12.99 -3.53 -26.72
CA TYR A 305 11.91 -3.87 -27.64
C TYR A 305 11.58 -2.63 -28.47
N ASN A 306 11.89 -2.72 -29.76
CA ASN A 306 11.84 -1.63 -30.72
C ASN A 306 10.39 -1.41 -31.20
N GLN A 307 9.78 -0.27 -30.87
CA GLN A 307 8.38 0.04 -31.23
C GLN A 307 8.17 0.28 -32.75
N GLU A 308 9.22 0.45 -33.53
CA GLU A 308 9.12 0.68 -34.98
C GLU A 308 8.79 -0.59 -35.79
N GLU A 309 8.97 -1.78 -35.22
CA GLU A 309 8.70 -3.05 -35.93
C GLU A 309 7.25 -3.53 -35.77
N LEU A 310 6.52 -3.04 -34.77
CA LEU A 310 5.08 -3.29 -34.62
C LEU A 310 4.24 -2.45 -35.59
N ALA A 311 4.71 -1.24 -35.94
CA ALA A 311 4.01 -0.36 -36.87
C ALA A 311 4.07 -0.83 -38.34
N LYS A 312 5.05 -1.67 -38.70
CA LYS A 312 5.21 -2.20 -40.07
C LYS A 312 4.50 -3.53 -40.34
N ARG A 313 3.88 -4.16 -39.34
CA ARG A 313 3.11 -5.41 -39.49
C ARG A 313 1.59 -5.23 -39.34
N LEU A 314 1.13 -3.99 -39.22
CA LEU A 314 -0.29 -3.62 -39.14
C LEU A 314 -0.74 -2.68 -40.30
N MET A 315 0.03 -2.68 -41.39
CA MET A 315 -0.42 -2.31 -42.74
C MET A 315 -0.19 -3.51 -43.66
#